data_AF-A0A7K6THK5-F1
#
_entry.id   AF-A0A7K6THK5-F1
#
_cell.length_a   1.000
_cell.length_b   1.000
_cell.length_c   1.000
_cell.angle_alpha   90.00
_cell.angle_beta   90.00
_cell.angle_gamma   90.00
#
_symmetry.space_group_name_H-M   'P 1'
#
loop_
_entity.id
_entity.type
_entity.pdbx_description
1 polymer ?
#
loop_
_entity_poly.entity_id
_entity_poly.type
_entity_poly.pdbx_seq_one_letter_code
_entity_poly.pdbx_strand_id
1 'polypeptide(L)' 'LHEYPMNNMVTGYASACDMKKYVGELRDFIPGTSGYTAYWIQNEINIYSGVKTKLKRK' A
#
# COMPACT_ATOMS: atom_id res chain seq x y z
N LEU A 1 -14.94 -39.66 -23.01
CA LEU A 1 -14.11 -38.82 -22.12
C LEU A 1 -13.47 -37.77 -23.02
N HIS A 2 -13.89 -36.50 -22.91
CA HIS A 2 -13.31 -35.43 -23.73
C HIS A 2 -12.02 -34.98 -23.04
N GLU A 3 -10.88 -35.20 -23.71
CA GLU A 3 -9.55 -34.92 -23.17
C GLU A 3 -9.33 -33.40 -23.21
N TYR A 4 -9.40 -32.77 -22.03
CA TYR A 4 -9.10 -31.35 -21.91
C TYR A 4 -7.65 -31.11 -22.34
N PRO A 5 -7.34 -30.08 -23.16
CA PRO A 5 -5.97 -29.81 -23.57
C PRO A 5 -5.14 -29.59 -22.31
N MET A 6 -4.22 -30.53 -22.05
CA MET A 6 -3.45 -30.64 -20.81
C MET A 6 -2.46 -29.48 -20.63
N ASN A 7 -2.38 -28.57 -21.60
CA ASN A 7 -1.39 -27.52 -21.64
C ASN A 7 -2.00 -26.19 -22.10
N ASN A 8 -2.53 -25.43 -21.14
CA ASN A 8 -2.93 -24.02 -21.29
C ASN A 8 -1.74 -23.05 -21.08
N MET A 9 -0.50 -23.51 -21.15
CA MET A 9 0.66 -22.62 -20.99
C MET A 9 0.72 -21.64 -22.15
N VAL A 10 0.49 -20.37 -21.84
CA VAL A 10 0.55 -19.27 -22.80
C VAL A 10 2.02 -19.02 -23.15
N THR A 11 2.42 -19.43 -24.35
CA THR A 11 3.77 -19.23 -24.90
C THR A 11 3.89 -17.88 -25.62
N GLY A 12 5.08 -17.25 -25.60
CA GLY A 12 5.38 -16.04 -26.39
C GLY A 12 5.56 -14.74 -25.60
N TYR A 13 5.41 -14.78 -24.27
CA TYR A 13 5.74 -13.65 -23.40
C TYR A 13 7.23 -13.67 -23.02
N ALA A 14 7.83 -12.49 -22.91
CA ALA A 14 9.18 -12.35 -22.40
C ALA A 14 9.26 -12.85 -20.96
N SER A 15 10.30 -13.62 -20.64
CA SER A 15 10.54 -14.07 -19.26
C SER A 15 10.87 -12.87 -18.38
N ALA A 16 10.32 -12.84 -17.15
CA ALA A 16 10.69 -11.84 -16.16
C ALA A 16 12.20 -11.89 -15.80
N CYS A 17 12.88 -13.01 -16.10
CA CYS A 17 14.33 -13.12 -15.96
C CYS A 17 15.09 -12.30 -17.00
N ASP A 18 14.52 -12.10 -18.19
CA ASP A 18 15.17 -11.40 -19.31
C ASP A 18 14.95 -9.87 -19.25
N MET A 19 14.08 -9.41 -18.36
CA MET A 19 13.76 -8.00 -18.20
C MET A 19 14.80 -7.27 -17.34
N LYS A 20 15.07 -6.00 -17.66
CA LYS A 20 15.88 -5.12 -16.81
C LYS A 20 15.20 -4.96 -15.44
N LYS A 21 15.95 -5.20 -14.36
CA LYS A 21 15.48 -5.07 -12.98
C LYS A 21 16.15 -3.89 -12.31
N TYR A 22 15.41 -3.20 -11.44
CA TYR A 22 16.00 -2.22 -10.54
C TYR A 22 16.85 -2.94 -9.49
N VAL A 23 18.09 -2.48 -9.31
CA VAL A 23 19.09 -3.10 -8.42
C VAL A 23 19.46 -2.23 -7.22
N GLY A 24 18.86 -1.04 -7.12
CA GLY A 24 19.08 -0.15 -5.99
C GLY A 24 18.30 -0.59 -4.76
N GLU A 25 18.45 0.19 -3.69
CA GLU A 25 17.68 -0.02 -2.47
C GLU A 25 16.20 0.27 -2.71
N LEU A 26 15.34 -0.66 -2.29
CA LEU A 26 13.89 -0.54 -2.30
C LEU A 26 13.39 -0.77 -0.86
N ARG A 27 12.59 0.17 -0.34
CA ARG A 27 12.04 0.13 1.02
C ARG A 27 10.54 0.29 0.97
N ASP A 28 9.86 -0.43 1.85
CA ASP A 28 8.44 -0.26 2.04
C ASP A 28 8.17 1.11 2.68
N PHE A 29 7.26 1.87 2.08
CA PHE A 29 6.80 3.13 2.64
C PHE A 29 5.67 2.84 3.63
N ILE A 30 6.02 2.81 4.93
CA ILE A 30 5.07 2.55 6.03
C ILE A 30 5.04 3.81 6.93
N PRO A 31 4.01 4.67 6.79
CA PRO A 31 3.88 5.88 7.61
C PRO A 31 3.93 5.57 9.12
N GLY A 32 4.64 6.40 9.88
CA GLY A 32 4.85 6.22 11.32
C GLY A 32 6.07 5.34 11.68
N THR A 33 6.70 4.70 10.69
CA THR A 33 7.95 3.95 10.87
C THR A 33 9.08 4.58 10.05
N SER A 34 10.33 4.39 10.46
CA SER A 34 11.52 4.85 9.71
C SER A 34 11.51 6.34 9.29
N GLY A 35 10.77 7.17 10.03
CA GLY A 35 10.61 8.60 9.70
C GLY A 35 9.64 8.90 8.55
N TYR A 36 8.98 7.90 7.97
CA TYR A 36 7.98 8.11 6.92
C TYR A 36 6.70 8.71 7.50
N THR A 37 6.14 9.69 6.79
CA THR A 37 4.89 10.34 7.15
C THR A 37 4.05 10.54 5.90
N ALA A 38 2.75 10.29 5.99
CA ALA A 38 1.79 10.61 4.94
C ALA A 38 0.80 11.65 5.47
N TYR A 39 0.51 12.66 4.66
CA TYR A 39 -0.43 13.73 4.99
C TYR A 39 -1.51 13.83 3.93
N TRP A 40 -2.73 14.14 4.38
CA TRP A 40 -3.84 14.48 3.52
C TRP A 40 -4.12 15.98 3.70
N ILE A 41 -4.18 16.73 2.59
CA ILE A 41 -4.54 18.15 2.63
C ILE A 41 -6.05 18.24 2.84
N GLN A 42 -6.47 18.70 4.02
CA GLN A 42 -7.87 18.97 4.33
C GLN A 42 -8.19 20.43 4.03
N ASN A 43 -9.29 20.66 3.29
CA ASN A 43 -9.78 22.01 2.99
C ASN A 43 -10.38 22.69 4.23
N GLU A 44 -10.81 21.91 5.22
CA GLU A 44 -11.40 22.38 6.47
C GLU A 44 -10.80 21.59 7.64
N ILE A 45 -10.47 22.28 8.73
CA ILE A 45 -9.93 21.66 9.95
C ILE A 45 -11.10 21.36 10.88
N ASN A 46 -11.35 20.07 11.19
CA ASN A 46 -12.36 19.69 12.18
C ASN A 46 -11.84 20.02 13.60
N ILE A 47 -12.10 21.25 14.07
CA ILE A 47 -11.73 21.73 15.42
C ILE A 47 -12.75 21.22 16.45
N TYR A 48 -12.93 19.90 16.59
CA TYR A 48 -13.77 19.30 17.64
C TYR A 48 -12.96 18.39 18.57
N SER A 49 -11.82 18.87 19.05
CA SER A 49 -11.01 18.18 20.08
C SER A 49 -11.16 18.77 21.50
N GLY A 50 -12.18 19.60 21.76
CA GLY A 50 -12.30 20.38 23.01
C GLY A 50 -13.38 19.99 24.02
N VAL A 51 -14.21 18.96 23.80
CA VAL A 51 -15.41 18.73 24.66
C VAL A 51 -15.24 17.62 25.71
N LYS A 52 -14.12 16.88 25.74
CA LYS A 52 -13.97 15.71 26.63
C LYS A 52 -13.26 15.97 27.98
N THR A 53 -12.84 17.19 28.31
CA THR A 53 -12.17 17.47 29.61
C THR A 53 -13.07 18.12 30.69
N LYS A 54 -14.35 18.38 30.42
CA LYS A 54 -15.31 18.87 31.42
C LYS A 54 -16.21 17.76 31.99
N LEU A 55 -15.61 16.74 32.60
CA LEU A 55 -16.31 15.94 33.60
C LEU A 55 -15.46 15.89 34.88
N LYS A 56 -15.26 17.05 35.52
CA LYS A 56 -14.91 17.08 36.94
C LYS A 56 -16.17 16.64 37.70
N ARG A 57 -16.13 15.42 38.27
CA ARG A 57 -17.13 14.95 39.24
C ARG A 57 -17.17 15.92 40.42
N LYS A 58 -18.40 16.14 40.94
CA LYS A 58 -18.69 16.80 42.21
C LYS A 58 -18.02 16.09 43.37
#